data_AF-A0A9D2TDB6-F1
#
_entry.id   AF-A0A9D2TDB6-F1
#
_cell.length_a   1.000
_cell.length_b   1.000
_cell.length_c   1.000
_cell.angle_alpha   90.00
_cell.angle_beta   90.00
_cell.angle_gamma   90.00
#
_symmetry.space_group_name_H-M   'P 1'
#
loop_
_entity.id
_entity.type
_entity.pdbx_description
1 polymer ?
#
loop_
_entity_poly.entity_id
_entity_poly.type
_entity_poly.pdbx_seq_one_letter_code
_entity_poly.pdbx_strand_id
1 'polypeptide(L)'
;MATTFGHPTDGAAIRNDLKKLIQEYDLPPVVFHSLRHTSVTYKLKLNGGDIKAVQGDSGHAQVNMVTDVYSHILDDDRKKNAELFEDAFYGKKETDPQMHRKKPENTLKVPDGVDAELLAKVLSNPEMAALLASLAKTIN
;
A
#
# COMPACT_ATOMS: atom_id res chain seq x y z
N MET A 1 40.16 3.57 -9.86
CA MET A 1 40.76 4.58 -10.73
C MET A 1 42.22 4.70 -10.33
N ALA A 2 43.13 4.56 -11.29
CA ALA A 2 44.56 4.70 -11.06
C ALA A 2 45.08 5.89 -11.88
N THR A 3 46.05 6.60 -11.32
CA THR A 3 46.82 7.60 -12.04
C THR A 3 47.64 6.93 -13.15
N THR A 4 48.21 7.73 -14.05
CA THR A 4 49.13 7.26 -15.10
C THR A 4 50.36 6.54 -14.54
N PHE A 5 50.62 6.66 -13.24
CA PHE A 5 51.70 6.00 -12.51
C PHE A 5 51.22 4.79 -11.67
N GLY A 6 49.97 4.36 -11.83
CA GLY A 6 49.41 3.18 -11.15
C GLY A 6 48.91 3.42 -9.71
N HIS A 7 49.13 4.60 -9.14
CA HIS A 7 48.65 4.93 -7.80
C HIS A 7 47.13 5.15 -7.78
N PRO A 8 46.44 4.84 -6.68
CA PRO A 8 45.03 5.19 -6.51
C PRO A 8 44.80 6.69 -6.77
N THR A 9 43.79 7.01 -7.58
CA THR A 9 43.38 8.40 -7.77
C THR A 9 42.91 8.97 -6.43
N ASP A 10 43.44 10.13 -6.05
CA ASP A 10 43.04 10.79 -4.81
C ASP A 10 41.56 11.20 -4.85
N GLY A 11 40.90 11.09 -3.69
CA GLY A 11 39.49 11.44 -3.55
C GLY A 11 39.23 12.94 -3.77
N ALA A 12 40.22 13.82 -3.61
CA ALA A 12 40.05 15.23 -3.94
C ALA A 12 40.00 15.48 -5.45
N ALA A 13 40.75 14.71 -6.26
CA ALA A 13 40.70 14.82 -7.71
C ALA A 13 39.30 14.53 -8.25
N ILE A 14 38.69 13.42 -7.81
CA ILE A 14 37.33 13.02 -8.19
C ILE A 14 36.29 14.09 -7.80
N ARG A 15 36.41 14.65 -6.58
CA ARG A 15 35.51 15.71 -6.12
C ARG A 15 35.64 16.99 -6.93
N ASN A 16 36.86 17.38 -7.28
CA ASN A 16 37.12 18.56 -8.08
C ASN A 16 36.60 18.40 -9.51
N ASP A 17 36.79 17.23 -10.11
CA ASP A 17 36.31 16.95 -11.46
C ASP A 17 34.79 16.92 -11.52
N LEU A 18 34.12 16.30 -10.53
CA LEU A 18 32.66 16.36 -10.41
C LEU A 18 32.17 17.81 -10.27
N LYS A 19 32.85 18.63 -9.45
CA LYS A 19 32.48 20.04 -9.27
C LYS A 19 32.59 20.85 -10.56
N LYS A 20 33.66 20.63 -11.34
CA LYS A 20 33.82 21.27 -12.65
C LYS A 20 32.68 20.88 -13.60
N LEU A 21 32.35 19.59 -13.66
CA LEU A 21 31.25 19.09 -14.49
C LEU A 21 29.90 19.70 -14.08
N ILE A 22 29.62 19.79 -12.78
CA ILE A 22 28.39 20.43 -12.28
C ILE A 22 28.32 21.91 -12.73
N GLN A 23 29.44 22.64 -12.67
CA GLN A 23 29.49 24.05 -13.07
C GLN A 23 29.40 24.24 -14.59
N GLU A 24 30.04 23.37 -15.37
CA GLU A 24 30.07 23.44 -16.83
C GLU A 24 28.68 23.22 -17.44
N TYR A 25 27.88 22.34 -16.84
CA TYR A 25 26.55 21.97 -17.34
C TYR A 25 25.39 22.58 -16.52
N ASP A 26 25.68 23.55 -15.64
CA ASP A 26 24.69 24.22 -14.78
C ASP A 26 23.78 23.24 -14.02
N LEU A 27 24.37 22.19 -13.45
CA LEU A 27 23.65 21.13 -12.75
C LEU A 27 23.41 21.51 -11.27
N PRO A 28 22.40 20.93 -10.62
CA PRO A 28 22.21 21.08 -9.18
C PRO A 28 23.46 20.65 -8.40
N PRO A 29 23.81 21.35 -7.31
CA PRO A 29 25.00 21.03 -6.53
C PRO A 29 24.81 19.69 -5.80
N VAL A 30 25.58 18.69 -6.23
CA VAL A 30 25.62 17.36 -5.61
C VAL A 30 27.05 16.94 -5.28
N VAL A 31 27.19 15.99 -4.36
CA VAL A 31 28.49 15.41 -3.99
C VAL A 31 28.63 14.01 -4.56
N PHE A 32 29.85 13.48 -4.62
CA PHE A 32 30.09 12.15 -5.19
C PHE A 32 29.31 11.04 -4.47
N HIS A 33 29.08 11.19 -3.16
CA HIS A 33 28.26 10.25 -2.38
C HIS A 33 26.78 10.22 -2.80
N SER A 34 26.26 11.31 -3.39
CA SER A 34 24.89 11.36 -3.92
C SER A 34 24.67 10.31 -5.01
N LEU A 35 25.69 9.99 -5.82
CA LEU A 35 25.60 8.94 -6.84
C LEU A 35 25.38 7.56 -6.22
N ARG A 36 25.96 7.30 -5.05
CA ARG A 36 25.72 6.06 -4.28
C ARG A 36 24.26 6.00 -3.82
N HIS A 37 23.70 7.12 -3.37
CA HIS A 37 22.29 7.19 -3.00
C HIS A 37 21.35 6.90 -4.17
N THR A 38 21.61 7.52 -5.31
CA THR A 38 20.86 7.26 -6.55
C THR A 38 20.99 5.82 -7.00
N SER A 39 22.19 5.24 -6.95
CA SER A 39 22.41 3.83 -7.33
C SER A 39 21.59 2.87 -6.46
N VAL A 40 21.58 3.06 -5.15
CA VAL A 40 20.80 2.22 -4.22
C VAL A 40 19.30 2.35 -4.48
N THR A 41 18.83 3.59 -4.70
CA THR A 41 17.43 3.89 -5.06
C THR A 41 17.00 3.11 -6.31
N TYR A 42 17.77 3.19 -7.39
CA TYR A 42 17.44 2.48 -8.63
C TYR A 42 17.53 0.97 -8.47
N LYS A 43 18.51 0.45 -7.72
CA LYS A 43 18.59 -1.00 -7.48
C LYS A 43 17.35 -1.53 -6.77
N LEU A 44 16.84 -0.81 -5.75
CA LEU A 44 15.59 -1.15 -5.07
C LEU A 44 14.39 -1.11 -6.01
N LYS A 45 14.33 -0.08 -6.86
CA LYS A 45 13.22 0.07 -7.81
C LYS A 45 13.22 -1.04 -8.87
N LEU A 46 14.39 -1.38 -9.40
CA LEU A 46 14.54 -2.37 -10.47
C LEU A 46 14.35 -3.81 -10.00
N ASN A 47 14.67 -4.12 -8.74
CA ASN A 47 14.53 -5.46 -8.17
C ASN A 47 13.20 -5.69 -7.43
N GLY A 48 12.27 -4.73 -7.48
CA GLY A 48 10.97 -4.84 -6.81
C GLY A 48 11.05 -4.77 -5.29
N GLY A 49 12.08 -4.13 -4.73
CA GLY A 49 12.24 -3.95 -3.29
C GLY A 49 12.96 -5.09 -2.56
N ASP A 50 13.77 -5.90 -3.25
CA ASP A 50 14.65 -6.89 -2.60
C ASP A 50 15.80 -6.16 -1.87
N ILE A 51 15.53 -5.81 -0.62
CA ILE A 51 16.44 -5.09 0.26
C ILE A 51 17.72 -5.90 0.54
N LYS A 52 17.66 -7.23 0.58
CA LYS A 52 18.81 -8.07 0.92
C LYS A 52 19.82 -8.14 -0.21
N ALA A 53 19.35 -8.28 -1.45
CA ALA A 53 20.22 -8.17 -2.62
C ALA A 53 20.90 -6.80 -2.67
N VAL A 54 20.14 -5.72 -2.50
CA VAL A 54 20.69 -4.35 -2.51
C VAL A 54 21.69 -4.11 -1.38
N GLN A 55 21.45 -4.66 -0.19
CA GLN A 55 22.36 -4.53 0.95
C GLN A 55 23.76 -5.08 0.61
N GLY A 56 23.82 -6.31 0.08
CA GLY A 56 25.08 -6.93 -0.32
C GLY A 56 25.79 -6.14 -1.41
N ASP A 57 25.05 -5.75 -2.44
CA ASP A 57 25.53 -4.99 -3.59
C ASP A 57 26.06 -3.59 -3.28
N SER A 58 25.55 -2.99 -2.21
CA SER A 58 25.93 -1.64 -1.76
C SER A 58 26.98 -1.67 -0.65
N GLY A 59 27.35 -2.86 -0.17
CA GLY A 59 28.32 -3.06 0.89
C GLY A 59 27.86 -2.53 2.25
N HIS A 60 26.55 -2.41 2.49
CA HIS A 60 26.04 -1.97 3.79
C HIS A 60 26.17 -3.10 4.82
N ALA A 61 26.92 -2.84 5.88
CA ALA A 61 27.09 -3.79 6.98
C ALA A 61 25.77 -4.11 7.71
N GLN A 62 24.78 -3.21 7.63
CA GLN A 62 23.46 -3.37 8.24
C GLN A 62 22.36 -3.01 7.24
N VAL A 63 21.26 -3.76 7.27
CA VAL A 63 20.04 -3.54 6.45
C VAL A 63 19.41 -2.18 6.74
N ASN A 64 19.46 -1.73 7.99
CA ASN A 64 18.79 -0.51 8.44
C ASN A 64 19.24 0.73 7.67
N MET A 65 20.48 0.77 7.19
CA MET A 65 20.98 1.87 6.36
C MET A 65 20.30 1.99 4.98
N VAL A 66 19.64 0.93 4.51
CA VAL A 66 18.87 0.91 3.26
C VAL A 66 17.39 1.15 3.55
N THR A 67 16.82 0.51 4.56
CA THR A 67 15.40 0.69 4.89
C THR A 67 15.09 2.08 5.43
N ASP A 68 15.96 2.66 6.24
CA ASP A 68 15.70 3.97 6.85
C ASP A 68 15.85 5.10 5.83
N VAL A 69 16.72 4.93 4.84
CA VAL A 69 17.01 5.96 3.83
C VAL A 69 16.06 5.86 2.63
N TYR A 70 15.59 4.66 2.26
CA TYR A 70 14.85 4.44 1.01
C TYR A 70 13.42 3.86 1.17
N SER A 71 12.93 3.68 2.40
CA SER A 71 11.55 3.19 2.66
C SER A 71 10.47 3.96 1.91
N HIS A 72 10.62 5.29 1.81
CA HIS A 72 9.67 6.16 1.11
C HIS A 72 9.46 5.79 -0.38
N ILE A 73 10.48 5.25 -1.05
CA ILE A 73 10.36 4.80 -2.46
C ILE A 73 9.45 3.58 -2.58
N LEU A 74 9.54 2.65 -1.63
CA LEU A 74 8.67 1.48 -1.59
C LEU A 74 7.23 1.89 -1.27
N ASP A 75 7.05 2.91 -0.43
CA ASP A 75 5.73 3.45 -0.11
C ASP A 75 5.08 4.15 -1.31
N ASP A 76 5.83 4.92 -2.10
CA ASP A 76 5.35 5.52 -3.35
C ASP A 76 4.88 4.45 -4.35
N ASP A 77 5.65 3.36 -4.47
CA ASP A 77 5.28 2.22 -5.32
C ASP A 77 4.03 1.50 -4.86
N ARG A 78 3.88 1.32 -3.54
CA ARG A 78 2.66 0.76 -2.96
C ARG A 78 1.46 1.65 -3.20
N LYS A 79 1.61 2.97 -3.09
CA LYS A 79 0.56 3.94 -3.37
C LYS A 79 0.14 3.87 -4.85
N LYS A 80 1.10 3.88 -5.77
CA LYS A 80 0.81 3.76 -7.21
C LYS A 80 0.15 2.42 -7.56
N ASN A 81 0.58 1.32 -6.95
CA ASN A 81 -0.07 0.03 -7.13
C ASN A 81 -1.49 0.01 -6.57
N ALA A 82 -1.75 0.69 -5.45
CA ALA A 82 -3.09 0.83 -4.90
C ALA A 82 -4.00 1.67 -5.82
N GLU A 83 -3.49 2.76 -6.39
CA GLU A 83 -4.21 3.57 -7.39
C GLU A 83 -4.55 2.74 -8.64
N LEU A 84 -3.58 1.98 -9.17
CA LEU A 84 -3.82 1.08 -10.31
C LEU A 84 -4.85 0.00 -9.98
N PHE A 85 -4.83 -0.54 -8.76
CA PHE A 85 -5.82 -1.51 -8.32
C PHE A 85 -7.21 -0.88 -8.21
N GLU A 86 -7.31 0.31 -7.62
CA GLU A 86 -8.56 1.07 -7.53
C GLU A 86 -9.18 1.31 -8.92
N ASP A 87 -8.38 1.81 -9.86
CA ASP A 87 -8.82 2.06 -11.23
C ASP A 87 -9.23 0.76 -11.96
N ALA A 88 -8.46 -0.31 -11.82
CA ALA A 88 -8.72 -1.57 -12.52
C ALA A 88 -9.94 -2.33 -11.99
N PHE A 89 -10.16 -2.30 -10.66
CA PHE A 89 -11.22 -3.06 -9.99
C PHE A 89 -12.48 -2.24 -9.73
N TYR A 90 -12.35 -0.95 -9.40
CA TYR A 90 -13.47 -0.08 -9.02
C TYR A 90 -13.72 1.07 -10.01
N GLY A 91 -12.75 1.43 -10.86
CA GLY A 91 -12.89 2.49 -11.88
C GLY A 91 -13.83 2.14 -13.05
N LYS A 92 -14.21 0.88 -13.22
CA LYS A 92 -15.25 0.49 -14.18
C LYS A 92 -16.63 0.84 -13.61
N LYS A 93 -17.25 1.89 -14.16
CA LYS A 93 -18.65 2.29 -13.90
C LYS A 93 -19.70 1.22 -14.27
N GLU A 94 -19.28 0.08 -14.82
CA GLU A 94 -20.10 -1.13 -14.98
C GLU A 94 -19.60 -2.22 -14.03
N THR A 95 -19.51 -1.90 -12.74
CA THR A 95 -19.53 -2.93 -11.71
C THR A 95 -20.98 -3.39 -11.59
N ASP A 96 -21.19 -4.68 -11.80
CA ASP A 96 -22.45 -5.37 -11.53
C ASP A 96 -23.06 -4.84 -10.22
N PRO A 97 -24.34 -4.39 -10.21
CA PRO A 97 -24.97 -3.82 -9.02
C PRO A 97 -24.96 -4.75 -7.79
N GLN A 98 -24.58 -6.02 -7.94
CA GLN A 98 -24.40 -6.96 -6.83
C GLN A 98 -23.13 -6.75 -5.97
N MET A 99 -22.17 -5.93 -6.40
CA MET A 99 -20.90 -5.78 -5.65
C MET A 99 -21.01 -4.81 -4.45
N HIS A 100 -22.04 -3.97 -4.40
CA HIS A 100 -22.35 -3.13 -3.25
C HIS A 100 -23.47 -3.75 -2.41
N ARG A 101 -23.07 -4.38 -1.29
CA ARG A 101 -23.90 -4.89 -0.18
C ARG A 101 -24.57 -6.25 -0.40
N LYS A 102 -23.86 -7.32 -0.02
CA LYS A 102 -24.45 -8.29 0.90
C LYS A 102 -24.01 -7.97 2.32
N LYS A 103 -24.63 -6.95 2.92
CA LYS A 103 -24.92 -7.07 4.36
C LYS A 103 -25.90 -8.26 4.46
N PRO A 104 -25.77 -9.18 5.43
CA PRO A 104 -26.84 -10.11 5.72
C PRO A 104 -28.01 -9.28 6.29
N GLU A 105 -28.82 -8.70 5.41
CA GLU A 105 -30.15 -8.29 5.78
C GLU A 105 -30.95 -9.58 5.94
N ASN A 106 -31.08 -10.02 7.19
CA ASN A 106 -32.25 -10.79 7.59
C ASN A 106 -33.46 -9.86 7.53
N THR A 107 -33.87 -9.47 6.32
CA THR A 107 -35.20 -8.95 6.07
C THR A 107 -36.13 -10.16 6.02
N LEU A 108 -36.58 -10.60 7.21
CA LEU A 108 -37.75 -11.45 7.35
C LEU A 108 -38.91 -10.70 6.67
N LYS A 109 -39.24 -11.10 5.44
CA LYS A 109 -40.39 -10.57 4.73
C LYS A 109 -41.63 -11.01 5.49
N VAL A 110 -42.34 -10.05 6.08
CA VAL A 110 -43.64 -10.29 6.69
C VAL A 110 -44.59 -10.72 5.57
N PRO A 111 -45.27 -11.87 5.68
CA PRO A 111 -46.21 -12.35 4.65
C PRO A 111 -47.33 -11.35 4.38
N ASP A 112 -47.76 -11.25 3.13
CA ASP A 112 -48.88 -10.40 2.73
C ASP A 112 -50.16 -10.80 3.48
N GLY A 113 -50.69 -9.88 4.29
CA GLY A 113 -51.87 -10.10 5.14
C GLY A 113 -51.63 -9.86 6.63
N VAL A 114 -50.39 -9.61 7.06
CA VAL A 114 -50.09 -9.26 8.45
C VAL A 114 -49.71 -7.79 8.59
N ASP A 115 -50.51 -7.04 9.34
CA ASP A 115 -50.25 -5.63 9.63
C ASP A 115 -49.03 -5.49 10.57
N ALA A 116 -47.98 -4.83 10.06
CA ALA A 116 -46.68 -4.71 10.73
C ALA A 116 -46.75 -3.86 12.02
N GLU A 117 -47.66 -2.87 12.08
CA GLU A 117 -47.84 -2.06 13.29
C GLU A 117 -48.55 -2.86 14.38
N LEU A 118 -49.56 -3.65 14.01
CA LEU A 118 -50.27 -4.50 14.95
C LEU A 118 -49.35 -5.59 15.51
N LEU A 119 -48.51 -6.19 14.66
CA LEU A 119 -47.48 -7.15 15.08
C LEU A 119 -46.49 -6.55 16.06
N ALA A 120 -45.98 -5.34 15.78
CA ALA A 120 -45.06 -4.65 16.67
C ALA A 120 -45.69 -4.37 18.04
N LYS A 121 -46.97 -3.98 18.05
CA LYS A 121 -47.71 -3.72 19.30
C LYS A 121 -47.95 -5.00 20.11
N VAL A 122 -48.23 -6.13 19.45
CA VAL A 122 -48.40 -7.43 20.13
C VAL A 122 -47.06 -7.93 20.70
N LEU A 123 -45.96 -7.78 19.94
CA LEU A 123 -44.62 -8.18 20.38
C LEU A 123 -44.02 -7.27 21.46
N SER A 124 -44.51 -6.03 21.58
CA SER A 124 -44.13 -5.14 22.68
C SER A 124 -44.62 -5.60 24.05
N ASN A 125 -45.60 -6.52 24.09
CA ASN A 125 -46.02 -7.18 25.33
C ASN A 125 -45.22 -8.49 25.53
N PRO A 126 -44.38 -8.57 26.58
CA PRO A 126 -43.50 -9.72 26.80
C PRO A 126 -44.25 -11.04 27.07
N GLU A 127 -45.44 -11.00 27.67
CA GLU A 127 -46.25 -12.21 27.90
C GLU A 127 -46.81 -12.76 26.59
N MET A 128 -47.30 -11.88 25.71
CA MET A 128 -47.81 -12.26 24.40
C MET A 128 -46.70 -12.77 23.47
N ALA A 129 -45.53 -12.13 23.51
CA ALA A 129 -44.36 -12.59 22.77
C ALA A 129 -43.92 -14.01 23.22
N ALA A 130 -43.93 -14.28 24.52
CA ALA A 130 -43.60 -15.59 25.07
C ALA A 130 -44.61 -16.67 24.63
N LEU A 131 -45.91 -16.35 24.62
CA LEU A 131 -46.95 -17.26 24.15
C LEU A 131 -46.79 -17.60 22.66
N LEU A 132 -46.55 -16.60 21.80
CA LEU A 132 -46.31 -16.81 20.37
C LEU A 132 -45.04 -17.64 20.12
N ALA A 133 -43.97 -17.38 20.86
CA ALA A 133 -42.75 -18.19 20.78
C ALA A 133 -42.99 -19.65 21.21
N SER A 134 -43.82 -19.87 22.23
CA SER A 134 -44.18 -21.22 22.68
C SER A 134 -45.03 -21.98 21.65
N LEU A 135 -45.98 -21.30 21.01
CA LEU A 135 -46.82 -21.84 19.94
C LEU A 135 -45.99 -22.19 18.69
N ALA A 136 -45.08 -21.30 18.29
CA ALA A 136 -44.17 -21.55 17.18
C ALA A 136 -43.28 -22.79 17.44
N LYS A 137 -42.89 -23.01 18.70
CA LYS A 137 -42.09 -24.17 19.11
C LYS A 137 -42.89 -25.48 19.12
N THR A 138 -44.22 -25.41 19.24
CA THR A 138 -45.10 -26.59 19.14
C THR A 138 -45.51 -26.95 17.70
N ILE A 139 -45.28 -26.06 16.74
CA ILE A 139 -45.61 -26.27 15.31
C ILE A 139 -44.42 -26.86 14.53
N ASN A 140 -43.22 -26.90 15.13
CA ASN A 140 -42.01 -27.56 14.60
C ASN A 140 -41.75 -28.92 15.24
#